data_AF-A0AAU7QI54-F1
#
_entry.id   AF-A0AAU7QI54-F1
#
_cell.length_a   1.000
_cell.length_b   1.000
_cell.length_c   1.000
_cell.angle_alpha   90.00
_cell.angle_beta   90.00
_cell.angle_gamma   90.00
#
_symmetry.space_group_name_H-M   'P 1'
#
loop_
_entity.id
_entity.type
_entity.pdbx_description
1 polymer ?
#
loop_
_entity_poly.entity_id
_entity_poly.type
_entity_poly.pdbx_seq_one_letter_code
_entity_poly.pdbx_strand_id
1 'polypeptide(L)'
;MTYETSSGDHSLTVGHYDEIIKAYDLASASDSDKAKMLLCLAALFTNYSSTAIFGTEYESPEMLRFYAYALMEKAHKLDKRVFEDGKENAFADWRNRLLGLANAHSCSGVLSILMNGHIRKHFPAVMAAIMPPAWS
;
A
#
# COMPACT_ATOMS: atom_id res chain seq x y z
N MET A 1 -6.96 9.85 32.13
CA MET A 1 -5.88 9.09 31.49
C MET A 1 -5.78 9.59 30.07
N THR A 2 -4.85 10.50 29.82
CA THR A 2 -4.61 11.09 28.49
C THR A 2 -3.71 10.13 27.72
N TYR A 3 -4.27 9.41 26.75
CA TYR A 3 -3.48 8.76 25.72
C TYR A 3 -3.32 9.78 24.59
N GLU A 4 -2.17 10.45 24.57
CA GLU A 4 -1.61 10.87 23.30
C GLU A 4 -1.34 9.59 22.52
N THR A 5 -2.16 9.30 21.52
CA THR A 5 -1.79 8.34 20.48
C THR A 5 -0.56 8.91 19.80
N SER A 6 0.63 8.46 20.23
CA SER A 6 1.84 8.69 19.47
C SER A 6 1.57 8.15 18.08
N SER A 7 1.49 9.02 17.08
CA SER A 7 1.54 8.65 15.68
C SER A 7 2.85 7.91 15.47
N GLY A 8 2.85 6.59 15.64
CA GLY A 8 3.98 5.74 15.29
C GLY A 8 4.27 6.01 13.82
N ASP A 9 5.43 6.58 13.53
CA ASP A 9 5.81 6.97 12.18
C ASP A 9 6.13 5.68 11.40
N HIS A 10 5.09 5.02 10.91
CA HIS A 10 5.19 3.79 10.12
C HIS A 10 5.69 4.14 8.72
N SER A 11 6.96 4.50 8.63
CA SER A 11 7.61 4.92 7.40
C SER A 11 8.68 3.93 6.98
N LEU A 12 8.87 3.82 5.67
CA LEU A 12 9.92 2.98 5.09
C LEU A 12 11.28 3.63 5.40
N THR A 13 12.20 2.89 6.02
CA THR A 13 13.55 3.41 6.26
C THR A 13 14.26 3.64 4.92
N VAL A 14 15.24 4.55 4.89
CA VAL A 14 16.01 4.85 3.67
C VAL A 14 16.76 3.60 3.19
N GLY A 15 17.42 2.87 4.10
CA GLY A 15 18.13 1.64 3.73
C GLY A 15 17.21 0.58 3.12
N HIS A 16 16.03 0.37 3.70
CA HIS A 16 15.08 -0.61 3.17
C HIS A 16 14.46 -0.17 1.84
N TYR A 17 14.20 1.13 1.67
CA TYR A 17 13.81 1.68 0.37
C TYR A 17 14.86 1.38 -0.71
N ASP A 18 16.13 1.64 -0.43
CA ASP A 18 17.22 1.41 -1.38
C ASP A 18 17.36 -0.08 -1.75
N GLU A 19 17.18 -0.97 -0.78
CA GLU A 19 17.14 -2.42 -1.01
C GLU A 19 16.01 -2.83 -1.96
N ILE A 20 14.79 -2.31 -1.76
CA ILE A 20 13.66 -2.57 -2.66
C ILE A 20 13.95 -2.03 -4.06
N ILE A 21 14.40 -0.77 -4.19
CA ILE A 21 14.69 -0.15 -5.49
C ILE A 21 15.74 -0.95 -6.25
N LYS A 22 16.76 -1.45 -5.55
CA LYS A 22 17.79 -2.31 -6.14
C LYS A 22 17.24 -3.68 -6.55
N ALA A 23 16.41 -4.31 -5.71
CA ALA A 23 15.86 -5.64 -5.98
C ALA A 23 14.94 -5.68 -7.22
N TYR A 24 14.24 -4.57 -7.50
CA TYR A 24 13.38 -4.42 -8.67
C TYR A 24 14.04 -3.71 -9.86
N ASP A 25 15.36 -3.48 -9.81
CA ASP A 25 16.14 -2.79 -10.85
C ASP A 25 15.59 -1.40 -11.25
N LEU A 26 15.14 -0.64 -10.25
CA LEU A 26 14.51 0.67 -10.44
C LEU A 26 15.44 1.84 -10.17
N ALA A 27 16.75 1.62 -10.00
CA ALA A 27 17.68 2.68 -9.60
C ALA A 27 17.61 3.90 -10.55
N SER A 28 17.58 3.65 -11.85
CA SER A 28 17.46 4.67 -12.91
C SER A 28 16.02 5.02 -13.32
N ALA A 29 15.00 4.39 -12.69
CA ALA A 29 13.61 4.64 -13.02
C ALA A 29 13.13 6.01 -12.52
N SER A 30 12.08 6.54 -13.15
CA SER A 30 11.43 7.77 -12.73
C SER A 30 10.76 7.62 -11.35
N ASP A 31 10.59 8.72 -10.62
CA ASP A 31 9.89 8.70 -9.34
C ASP A 31 8.44 8.20 -9.48
N SER A 32 7.80 8.49 -10.62
CA SER A 32 6.46 7.97 -10.94
C SER A 32 6.46 6.45 -11.08
N ASP A 33 7.45 5.85 -11.74
CA ASP A 33 7.50 4.40 -11.90
C ASP A 33 7.86 3.68 -10.60
N LYS A 34 8.75 4.27 -9.79
CA LYS A 34 9.02 3.84 -8.42
C LYS A 34 7.76 3.90 -7.56
N ALA A 35 6.99 4.99 -7.65
CA ALA A 35 5.74 5.15 -6.92
C ALA A 35 4.68 4.11 -7.32
N LYS A 36 4.49 3.85 -8.62
CA LYS A 36 3.58 2.79 -9.11
C LYS A 36 3.98 1.42 -8.59
N MET A 37 5.27 1.08 -8.64
CA MET A 37 5.77 -0.21 -8.14
C MET A 37 5.52 -0.35 -6.63
N LEU A 38 5.88 0.68 -5.84
CA LEU A 38 5.65 0.67 -4.39
C LEU A 38 4.16 0.58 -4.04
N LEU A 39 3.28 1.20 -4.83
CA LEU A 39 1.84 1.10 -4.64
C LEU A 39 1.31 -0.32 -4.97
N CYS A 40 1.85 -0.98 -5.99
CA CYS A 40 1.57 -2.40 -6.25
C CYS A 40 2.02 -3.29 -5.09
N LEU A 41 3.21 -3.06 -4.53
CA LEU A 41 3.66 -3.78 -3.34
C LEU A 41 2.75 -3.51 -2.14
N ALA A 42 2.34 -2.25 -1.93
CA ALA A 42 1.41 -1.91 -0.86
C ALA A 42 0.10 -2.71 -1.01
N ALA A 43 -0.47 -2.78 -2.23
CA ALA A 43 -1.67 -3.58 -2.49
C ALA A 43 -1.46 -5.08 -2.23
N LEU A 44 -0.29 -5.62 -2.60
CA LEU A 44 0.08 -7.00 -2.34
C LEU A 44 0.15 -7.29 -0.83
N PHE A 45 0.79 -6.43 -0.04
CA PHE A 45 0.87 -6.59 1.43
C PHE A 45 -0.47 -6.35 2.13
N THR A 46 -1.30 -5.46 1.60
CA THR A 46 -2.71 -5.34 2.04
C THR A 46 -3.45 -6.66 1.81
N ASN A 47 -3.26 -7.31 0.66
CA ASN A 47 -3.85 -8.62 0.38
C ASN A 47 -3.31 -9.72 1.32
N TYR A 48 -2.01 -9.74 1.59
CA TYR A 48 -1.42 -10.65 2.58
C TYR A 48 -2.05 -10.48 3.97
N SER A 49 -2.36 -9.24 4.37
CA SER A 49 -2.99 -8.96 5.66
C SER A 49 -4.48 -9.33 5.72
N SER A 50 -5.09 -9.69 4.59
CA SER A 50 -6.51 -10.06 4.51
C SER A 50 -6.78 -11.49 4.97
N THR A 51 -8.06 -11.75 5.23
CA THR A 51 -8.59 -13.08 5.59
C THR A 51 -8.28 -14.17 4.57
N ALA A 52 -7.98 -13.79 3.33
CA ALA A 52 -7.68 -14.73 2.27
C ALA A 52 -6.32 -15.42 2.46
N ILE A 53 -5.36 -14.77 3.15
CA ILE A 53 -3.97 -15.25 3.25
C ILE A 53 -3.50 -15.44 4.70
N PHE A 54 -3.22 -14.35 5.44
CA PHE A 54 -2.67 -14.42 6.81
C PHE A 54 -3.56 -13.77 7.87
N GLY A 55 -4.65 -13.10 7.48
CA GLY A 55 -5.65 -12.61 8.41
C GLY A 55 -6.68 -13.66 8.79
N THR A 56 -7.39 -13.39 9.88
CA THR A 56 -8.66 -14.03 10.23
C THR A 56 -9.79 -13.02 10.05
N GLU A 57 -11.04 -13.48 10.05
CA GLU A 57 -12.23 -12.60 9.89
C GLU A 57 -12.24 -11.41 10.85
N TYR A 58 -11.61 -11.56 12.01
CA TYR A 58 -11.60 -10.54 13.08
C TYR A 58 -10.24 -9.88 13.28
N GLU A 59 -9.15 -10.47 12.78
CA GLU A 59 -7.79 -9.97 13.01
C GLU A 59 -6.97 -9.97 11.73
N SER A 60 -6.55 -8.78 11.30
CA SER A 60 -5.55 -8.61 10.24
C SER A 60 -4.19 -8.31 10.85
N PRO A 61 -3.11 -9.03 10.49
CA PRO A 61 -1.79 -8.85 11.05
C PRO A 61 -1.34 -7.39 10.95
N GLU A 62 -1.22 -6.73 12.09
CA GLU A 62 -1.03 -5.29 12.18
C GLU A 62 0.28 -4.84 11.51
N MET A 63 1.35 -5.62 11.67
CA MET A 63 2.64 -5.36 11.03
C MET A 63 2.56 -5.36 9.49
N LEU A 64 1.72 -6.21 8.90
CA LEU A 64 1.55 -6.23 7.43
C LEU A 64 0.77 -5.01 6.95
N ARG A 65 -0.23 -4.55 7.72
CA ARG A 65 -0.97 -3.31 7.43
C ARG A 65 -0.06 -2.08 7.54
N PHE A 66 0.77 -2.01 8.57
CA PHE A 66 1.73 -0.92 8.73
C PHE A 66 2.80 -0.91 7.66
N TYR A 67 3.27 -2.09 7.23
CA TYR A 67 4.22 -2.17 6.12
C TYR A 67 3.58 -1.78 4.78
N ALA A 68 2.35 -2.22 4.51
CA ALA A 68 1.59 -1.75 3.34
C ALA A 68 1.41 -0.23 3.36
N TYR A 69 1.11 0.34 4.53
CA TYR A 69 1.05 1.80 4.69
C TYR A 69 2.40 2.48 4.44
N ALA A 70 3.50 1.96 4.99
CA ALA A 70 4.84 2.54 4.79
C ALA A 70 5.24 2.60 3.31
N LEU A 71 4.93 1.54 2.54
CA LEU A 71 5.12 1.48 1.09
C LEU A 71 4.24 2.51 0.37
N MET A 72 2.95 2.57 0.72
CA MET A 72 1.99 3.51 0.14
C MET A 72 2.37 4.97 0.43
N GLU A 73 2.80 5.26 1.64
CA GLU A 73 3.22 6.60 2.07
C GLU A 73 4.47 7.05 1.32
N LYS A 74 5.44 6.14 1.13
CA LYS A 74 6.63 6.41 0.29
C LYS A 74 6.26 6.64 -1.17
N ALA A 75 5.33 5.86 -1.73
CA ALA A 75 4.82 6.06 -3.09
C ALA A 75 4.21 7.46 -3.26
N HIS A 76 3.38 7.88 -2.31
CA HIS A 76 2.74 9.20 -2.33
C HIS A 76 3.76 10.35 -2.21
N LYS A 77 4.84 10.16 -1.44
CA LYS A 77 5.94 11.14 -1.36
C LYS A 77 6.70 11.29 -2.69
N LEU A 78 6.81 10.22 -3.48
CA LEU A 78 7.49 10.23 -4.78
C LEU A 78 6.60 10.83 -5.87
N ASP A 79 5.36 10.38 -5.98
CA ASP A 79 4.40 10.90 -6.96
C ASP A 79 2.97 10.80 -6.42
N LYS A 80 2.36 11.94 -6.12
CA LYS A 80 0.99 11.99 -5.59
C LYS A 80 -0.07 11.61 -6.63
N ARG A 81 0.25 11.75 -7.91
CA ARG A 81 -0.70 11.55 -9.03
C ARG A 81 -1.06 10.08 -9.21
N VAL A 82 -0.24 9.16 -8.69
CA VAL A 82 -0.55 7.71 -8.77
C VAL A 82 -1.80 7.33 -7.96
N PHE A 83 -2.28 8.20 -7.07
CA PHE A 83 -3.48 8.00 -6.25
C PHE A 83 -4.72 8.74 -6.79
N GLU A 84 -4.58 9.49 -7.88
CA GLU A 84 -5.66 10.29 -8.46
C GLU A 84 -6.50 9.45 -9.42
N ASP A 85 -7.82 9.56 -9.30
CA ASP A 85 -8.79 9.06 -10.28
C ASP A 85 -9.77 10.19 -10.62
N GLY A 86 -9.46 10.96 -11.67
CA GLY A 86 -10.21 12.17 -12.01
C GLY A 86 -10.06 13.25 -10.93
N LYS A 87 -11.15 13.55 -10.21
CA LYS A 87 -11.15 14.53 -9.10
C LYS A 87 -10.97 13.88 -7.72
N GLU A 88 -11.00 12.56 -7.66
CA GLU A 88 -10.89 11.80 -6.41
C GLU A 88 -9.42 11.47 -6.12
N ASN A 89 -9.07 11.42 -4.84
CA ASN A 89 -7.75 10.98 -4.39
C ASN A 89 -7.92 9.94 -3.28
N ALA A 90 -7.40 8.74 -3.53
CA ALA A 90 -7.65 7.60 -2.67
C ALA A 90 -6.73 7.53 -1.43
N PHE A 91 -5.66 8.34 -1.37
CA PHE A 91 -4.61 8.21 -0.36
C PHE A 91 -5.13 8.34 1.08
N ALA A 92 -5.97 9.35 1.34
CA ALA A 92 -6.45 9.62 2.69
C ALA A 92 -7.38 8.51 3.22
N ASP A 93 -8.27 7.97 2.36
CA ASP A 93 -9.14 6.86 2.70
C ASP A 93 -8.32 5.59 2.99
N TRP A 94 -7.39 5.24 2.10
CA TRP A 94 -6.55 4.05 2.27
C TRP A 94 -5.65 4.14 3.50
N ARG A 95 -5.09 5.33 3.79
CA ARG A 95 -4.34 5.58 5.03
C ARG A 95 -5.18 5.28 6.27
N ASN A 96 -6.40 5.82 6.33
CA ASN A 96 -7.26 5.63 7.50
C ASN A 96 -7.61 4.15 7.69
N ARG A 97 -7.88 3.44 6.60
CA ARG A 97 -8.17 2.00 6.58
C ARG A 97 -6.99 1.15 7.04
N LEU A 98 -5.78 1.41 6.52
CA LEU A 98 -4.57 0.67 6.90
C LEU A 98 -4.20 0.89 8.37
N LEU A 99 -4.32 2.13 8.84
CA LEU A 99 -3.97 2.50 10.22
C LEU A 99 -5.10 2.27 11.24
N GLY A 100 -6.28 1.81 10.81
CA GLY A 100 -7.44 1.62 11.68
C GLY A 100 -7.95 2.92 12.32
N LEU A 101 -7.73 4.06 11.65
CA LEU A 101 -8.15 5.39 12.13
C LEU A 101 -9.60 5.69 11.76
N ALA A 102 -10.20 6.68 12.44
CA ALA A 102 -11.52 7.22 12.11
C ALA A 102 -12.68 6.18 12.11
N ASN A 103 -12.64 5.19 13.01
CA ASN A 103 -13.59 4.06 13.04
C ASN A 103 -13.64 3.26 11.72
N ALA A 104 -12.59 3.33 10.90
CA ALA A 104 -12.45 2.53 9.71
C ALA A 104 -12.11 1.08 10.10
N HIS A 105 -13.10 0.34 10.58
CA HIS A 105 -13.07 -1.12 10.64
C HIS A 105 -13.17 -1.67 9.21
N SER A 106 -12.11 -1.50 8.42
CA SER A 106 -12.09 -2.04 7.07
C SER A 106 -11.41 -3.40 7.09
N CYS A 107 -12.18 -4.44 6.79
CA CYS A 107 -11.64 -5.71 6.33
C CYS A 107 -10.59 -5.45 5.26
N SER A 108 -9.35 -5.86 5.51
CA SER A 108 -8.19 -5.65 4.61
C SER A 108 -8.43 -6.25 3.22
N GLY A 109 -9.34 -7.24 3.11
CA GLY A 109 -9.78 -7.79 1.83
C GLY A 109 -10.53 -6.77 0.97
N VAL A 110 -11.42 -5.95 1.54
CA VAL A 110 -12.11 -4.90 0.79
C VAL A 110 -11.12 -3.84 0.30
N LEU A 111 -10.17 -3.44 1.15
CA LEU A 111 -9.14 -2.49 0.75
C LEU A 111 -8.23 -3.04 -0.35
N SER A 112 -7.83 -4.32 -0.26
CA SER A 112 -7.08 -5.00 -1.31
C SER A 112 -7.80 -4.93 -2.66
N ILE A 113 -9.12 -5.19 -2.69
CA ILE A 113 -9.91 -5.10 -3.91
C ILE A 113 -9.91 -3.67 -4.48
N LEU A 114 -10.09 -2.65 -3.64
CA LEU A 114 -10.07 -1.25 -4.07
C LEU A 114 -8.71 -0.83 -4.65
N MET A 115 -7.62 -1.13 -3.94
CA MET A 115 -6.27 -0.81 -4.40
C MET A 115 -5.95 -1.52 -5.73
N ASN A 116 -6.26 -2.82 -5.83
CA ASN A 116 -6.04 -3.58 -7.06
C ASN A 116 -6.91 -3.06 -8.22
N GLY A 117 -8.16 -2.67 -7.96
CA GLY A 117 -9.03 -2.06 -8.96
C GLY A 117 -8.46 -0.76 -9.52
N HIS A 118 -7.97 0.11 -8.65
CA HIS A 118 -7.29 1.36 -9.03
C HIS A 118 -6.05 1.08 -9.90
N ILE A 119 -5.17 0.19 -9.42
CA ILE A 119 -3.93 -0.15 -10.11
C ILE A 119 -4.22 -0.74 -11.50
N ARG A 120 -5.19 -1.66 -11.63
CA ARG A 120 -5.57 -2.25 -12.92
C ARG A 120 -6.08 -1.21 -13.91
N LYS A 121 -6.79 -0.18 -13.43
CA LYS A 121 -7.33 0.90 -14.27
C LYS A 121 -6.22 1.81 -14.81
N HIS A 122 -5.21 2.14 -14.00
CA HIS A 122 -4.25 3.20 -14.31
C HIS A 122 -2.88 2.70 -14.80
N PHE A 123 -2.38 1.57 -14.30
CA PHE A 123 -1.04 1.05 -14.66
C PHE A 123 -0.98 -0.49 -14.58
N PRO A 124 -1.80 -1.21 -15.38
CA PRO A 124 -1.93 -2.66 -15.31
C PRO A 124 -0.62 -3.42 -15.64
N ALA A 125 0.25 -2.85 -16.47
CA ALA A 125 1.54 -3.46 -16.82
C ALA A 125 2.47 -3.59 -15.61
N VAL A 126 2.48 -2.59 -14.71
CA VAL A 126 3.29 -2.63 -13.48
C VAL A 126 2.76 -3.68 -12.52
N MET A 127 1.43 -3.83 -12.46
CA MET A 127 0.79 -4.86 -11.64
C MET A 127 1.18 -6.27 -12.08
N ALA A 128 1.16 -6.54 -13.38
CA ALA A 128 1.49 -7.86 -13.93
C ALA A 128 2.94 -8.29 -13.64
N ALA A 129 3.85 -7.34 -13.44
CA ALA A 129 5.25 -7.61 -13.11
C ALA A 129 5.47 -7.97 -11.63
N ILE A 130 4.51 -7.66 -10.74
CA ILE A 130 4.68 -7.74 -9.28
C ILE A 130 3.71 -8.73 -8.66
N MET A 131 2.47 -8.78 -9.13
CA MET A 131 1.43 -9.62 -8.56
C MET A 131 1.62 -11.08 -8.97
N PRO A 132 1.52 -12.03 -8.02
CA PRO A 132 1.50 -13.45 -8.36
C PRO A 132 0.38 -13.76 -9.37
N PRO A 133 0.62 -14.55 -10.43
CA PRO A 133 -0.39 -14.88 -11.44
C PRO A 133 -1.67 -15.54 -10.89
N ALA A 134 -1.59 -16.16 -9.71
CA ALA A 134 -2.75 -16.76 -9.07
C ALA A 134 -3.70 -15.71 -8.45
N TRP A 135 -3.25 -14.47 -8.27
CA TRP A 135 -3.97 -13.38 -7.59
C TRP A 135 -4.31 -12.21 -8.52
N SER A 136 -4.07 -12.38 -9.82
CA SER A 136 -4.39 -11.43 -10.89
C SER A 136 -5.82 -11.60 -11.41
#